data_AF-A0A7V5EXP2-F1
#
_entry.id   AF-A0A7V5EXP2-F1
#
_cell.length_a   1.000
_cell.length_b   1.000
_cell.length_c   1.000
_cell.angle_alpha   90.00
_cell.angle_beta   90.00
_cell.angle_gamma   90.00
#
_symmetry.space_group_name_H-M   'P 1'
#
loop_
_entity.id
_entity.type
_entity.pdbx_description
1 polymer ?
#
loop_
_entity_poly.entity_id
_entity_poly.type
_entity_poly.pdbx_seq_one_letter_code
_entity_poly.pdbx_strand_id
1 'polypeptide(L)' 'MTSAVEERLVELLAAATGILVFTGAGISTGSGIPDYRGPQGVWSTRRPVTFDR' A
#
# COMPACT_ATOMS: atom_id res chain seq x y z
N MET A 1 13.11 12.57 -16.34
CA MET A 1 12.38 13.83 -16.15
C MET A 1 11.28 13.50 -15.17
N THR A 2 11.34 14.08 -13.96
CA THR A 2 10.30 13.86 -12.95
C THR A 2 8.99 14.45 -13.43
N SER A 3 7.88 13.84 -13.05
CA SER A 3 6.56 14.41 -13.35
C SER A 3 6.30 15.61 -12.44
N ALA A 4 5.43 16.52 -12.86
CA ALA A 4 4.99 17.64 -12.02
C ALA A 4 4.37 17.16 -10.68
N VAL A 5 3.81 15.94 -10.64
CA VAL A 5 3.28 15.33 -9.42
C VAL A 5 4.40 14.92 -8.47
N GLU A 6 5.49 14.34 -8.98
CA GLU A 6 6.65 13.95 -8.18
C GLU A 6 7.34 15.17 -7.57
N GLU A 7 7.52 16.23 -8.37
CA GLU A 7 8.11 17.49 -7.90
C GLU A 7 7.27 18.09 -6.77
N ARG A 8 5.94 18.14 -6.95
CA ARG A 8 5.03 18.63 -5.92
C ARG A 8 5.06 17.79 -4.64
N LEU A 9 5.17 16.47 -4.76
CA LEU A 9 5.28 15.58 -3.60
C LEU A 9 6.56 15.87 -2.80
N VAL A 10 7.69 16.03 -3.49
CA VAL A 10 8.98 16.33 -2.83
C VAL A 10 8.93 17.65 -2.07
N GLU A 11 8.34 18.69 -2.65
CA GLU A 11 8.14 19.98 -1.97
C GLU A 11 7.34 19.82 -0.66
N LEU A 12 6.24 19.07 -0.72
CA LEU A 12 5.36 18.85 0.44
C LEU A 12 6.08 18.06 1.54
N LEU A 13 6.88 17.06 1.17
CA LEU A 13 7.67 16.28 2.11
C LEU A 13 8.77 17.13 2.75
N ALA A 14 9.45 17.97 1.98
CA ALA A 14 10.52 18.83 2.48
C ALA A 14 10.02 19.91 3.44
N ALA A 15 8.79 20.41 3.25
CA ALA A 15 8.18 21.43 4.10
C ALA A 15 7.51 20.87 5.37
N ALA A 16 7.32 19.55 5.49
CA ALA A 16 6.58 18.95 6.59
C ALA A 16 7.39 18.96 7.90
N THR A 17 6.76 19.41 8.99
CA THR A 17 7.34 19.36 10.35
C THR A 17 6.96 18.09 11.12
N GLY A 18 6.04 17.29 10.58
CA GLY A 18 5.64 16.00 11.11
C GLY A 18 4.99 15.17 10.01
N ILE A 19 5.39 13.90 9.89
CA ILE A 19 4.91 13.00 8.84
C ILE A 19 4.32 11.75 9.49
N LEU A 20 3.06 11.48 9.16
CA LEU A 20 2.41 10.20 9.44
C LEU A 20 2.32 9.42 8.13
N VAL A 21 2.83 8.20 8.12
CA VAL A 21 2.71 7.30 6.97
C VAL A 21 1.71 6.21 7.30
N PHE A 22 0.59 6.18 6.57
CA PHE A 22 -0.38 5.11 6.65
C PHE A 22 -0.07 4.07 5.57
N THR A 23 0.13 2.83 5.97
CA THR A 23 0.51 1.74 5.05
C THR A 23 -0.50 0.60 5.12
N GLY A 24 -0.61 -0.13 4.02
CA GLY A 24 -1.34 -1.40 3.95
C GLY A 24 -0.40 -2.54 3.54
N ALA A 25 -0.93 -3.75 3.40
CA ALA A 25 -0.16 -4.95 3.05
C ALA A 25 0.69 -4.81 1.78
N GLY A 26 0.27 -3.97 0.83
CA GLY A 26 0.99 -3.72 -0.42
C GLY A 26 2.43 -3.26 -0.24
N ILE A 27 2.77 -2.61 0.89
CA ILE A 27 4.17 -2.20 1.16
C ILE A 27 5.11 -3.40 1.33
N SER A 28 4.57 -4.57 1.69
CA SER A 28 5.34 -5.79 1.95
C SER A 28 5.32 -6.79 0.78
N THR A 29 4.52 -6.55 -0.27
CA THR A 29 4.42 -7.45 -1.43
C THR A 29 5.76 -7.65 -2.12
N GLY A 30 6.56 -6.58 -2.26
CA GLY A 30 7.91 -6.65 -2.84
C GLY A 30 8.90 -7.48 -2.02
N SER A 31 8.58 -7.77 -0.75
CA SER A 31 9.38 -8.61 0.15
C SER A 31 8.88 -10.06 0.21
N GLY A 32 7.93 -10.44 -0.65
CA GLY A 32 7.39 -11.81 -0.71
C GLY A 32 6.27 -12.11 0.28
N ILE A 33 5.80 -11.12 1.05
CA ILE A 33 4.61 -11.28 1.90
C ILE A 33 3.38 -11.00 1.01
N PRO A 34 2.49 -11.98 0.80
CA PRO A 34 1.35 -11.78 -0.08
C PRO A 34 0.41 -10.75 0.53
N ASP A 35 -0.01 -9.78 -0.29
CA ASP A 35 -1.11 -8.90 0.07
C ASP A 35 -2.44 -9.66 0.03
N TYR A 36 -3.52 -8.94 0.29
CA TYR A 36 -4.84 -9.51 0.26
C TYR A 36 -5.49 -9.48 -1.14
N ARG A 37 -5.34 -8.40 -1.90
CA ARG A 37 -6.23 -8.10 -3.04
C ARG A 37 -5.55 -8.11 -4.41
N GLY A 38 -4.23 -8.19 -4.45
CA GLY A 38 -3.44 -8.20 -5.67
C GLY A 38 -3.62 -9.49 -6.48
N PRO A 39 -2.98 -9.57 -7.66
CA PRO A 39 -3.10 -10.73 -8.54
C PRO A 39 -2.73 -12.06 -7.88
N GLN A 40 -1.78 -12.02 -6.93
CA GLN A 40 -1.33 -13.15 -6.12
C GLN A 40 -1.81 -13.05 -4.65
N GLY A 41 -2.81 -12.20 -4.40
CA GLY A 41 -3.28 -11.90 -3.04
C GLY A 41 -3.96 -13.10 -2.40
N VAL A 42 -3.93 -13.20 -1.08
CA VAL A 42 -4.39 -14.41 -0.36
C VAL A 42 -5.86 -14.74 -0.64
N TRP A 43 -6.68 -13.74 -1.00
CA TRP A 43 -8.11 -13.92 -1.27
C TRP A 43 -8.41 -14.46 -2.68
N SER A 44 -7.43 -14.45 -3.60
CA SER A 44 -7.57 -15.13 -4.89
C SER A 44 -7.46 -16.65 -4.78
N THR A 45 -6.83 -17.14 -3.70
CA THR A 45 -6.61 -18.58 -3.46
C THR A 45 -7.37 -19.12 -2.24
N ARG A 46 -7.83 -18.26 -1.33
CA ARG A 46 -8.52 -18.65 -0.09
C ARG A 46 -9.78 -17.83 0.10
N ARG A 47 -10.92 -18.49 0.35
CA ARG A 47 -12.18 -17.80 0.63
C ARG A 47 -12.21 -17.28 2.08
N PRO A 48 -12.85 -16.12 2.32
CA PRO A 48 -13.20 -15.71 3.67
C PRO A 48 -13.93 -16.79 4.44
N VAL A 49 -13.59 -16.95 5.72
CA VAL A 49 -14.53 -17.58 6.65
C VAL A 49 -15.69 -16.61 6.84
N THR A 50 -16.87 -17.00 6.37
CA THR A 50 -18.10 -16.27 6.60
C THR A 50 -18.67 -16.66 7.96
N PHE A 51 -19.07 -15.67 8.76
CA PHE A 51 -19.81 -15.92 9.98
C PHE A 51 -21.28 -16.06 9.64
N ASP A 52 -21.82 -17.27 9.75
CA ASP A 52 -23.26 -17.53 9.61
C ASP A 52 -23.89 -17.49 11.02
N ARG A 53 -24.94 -16.69 11.19
CA ARG A 53 -25.61 -16.47 12.48
C ARG A 53 -26.75 -17.44 12.70
#